data_AF-A0A3B9NTD8-F1
#
_entry.id   AF-A0A3B9NTD8-F1
#
_cell.length_a   1.000
_cell.length_b   1.000
_cell.length_c   1.000
_cell.angle_alpha   90.00
_cell.angle_beta   90.00
_cell.angle_gamma   90.00
#
_symmetry.space_group_name_H-M   'P 1'
#
loop_
_entity.id
_entity.type
_entity.pdbx_description
1 polymer ?
#
loop_
_entity_poly.entity_id
_entity_poly.type
_entity_poly.pdbx_seq_one_letter_code
_entity_poly.pdbx_strand_id
1 'polypeptide(L)'
;MKILSSTGTAFTEAQLEAAFDKVADPADWRNPIYQVVDRDDVHVTVCAVRHFTAAPIEVIDLQWGDEFMIKSPGYRLGPAGA
;
A
#
# COMPACT_ATOMS: atom_id res chain seq x y z
N MET A 1 20.80 -16.95 -22.24
CA MET A 1 20.38 -16.05 -21.15
C MET A 1 18.96 -16.44 -20.77
N LYS A 2 18.78 -17.20 -19.67
CA LYS A 2 17.45 -17.60 -19.19
C LYS A 2 16.93 -16.45 -18.33
N ILE A 3 15.90 -15.76 -18.83
CA ILE A 3 15.14 -14.80 -18.04
C ILE A 3 14.38 -15.64 -17.01
N LEU A 4 14.77 -15.54 -15.75
CA LEU A 4 14.01 -16.12 -14.65
C LEU A 4 12.78 -15.24 -14.48
N SER A 5 11.63 -15.70 -14.99
CA SER A 5 10.33 -15.10 -14.66
C SER A 5 10.18 -15.10 -13.15
N SER A 6 10.04 -13.91 -12.57
CA SER A 6 9.90 -13.70 -11.13
C SER A 6 8.66 -14.43 -10.59
N THR A 7 8.84 -15.66 -10.12
CA THR A 7 7.86 -16.36 -9.29
C THR A 7 7.91 -15.78 -7.87
N GLY A 8 7.40 -14.57 -7.71
CA GLY A 8 6.76 -14.11 -6.48
C GLY A 8 5.33 -13.79 -6.91
N THR A 9 4.34 -14.52 -6.41
CA THR A 9 2.93 -14.32 -6.81
C THR A 9 2.56 -12.85 -6.62
N ALA A 10 2.40 -12.12 -7.74
CA ALA A 10 1.78 -10.82 -7.72
C ALA A 10 0.38 -11.00 -7.10
N PHE A 11 0.04 -10.14 -6.15
CA PHE A 11 -1.31 -10.10 -5.61
C PHE A 11 -2.31 -9.91 -6.75
N THR A 12 -3.44 -10.62 -6.66
CA THR A 12 -4.55 -10.42 -7.61
C THR A 12 -5.14 -9.02 -7.41
N GLU A 13 -5.79 -8.49 -8.44
CA GLU A 13 -6.48 -7.20 -8.37
C GLU A 13 -7.41 -7.12 -7.15
N ALA A 14 -8.23 -8.16 -6.93
CA ALA A 14 -9.15 -8.22 -5.80
C ALA A 14 -8.46 -8.18 -4.43
N GLN A 15 -7.24 -8.74 -4.31
CA GLN A 15 -6.46 -8.64 -3.07
C GLN A 15 -5.89 -7.24 -2.87
N LEU A 16 -5.48 -6.59 -3.96
CA LEU A 16 -5.02 -5.20 -3.91
C LEU A 16 -6.16 -4.26 -3.56
N GLU A 17 -7.33 -4.41 -4.19
CA GLU A 17 -8.55 -3.64 -3.87
C GLU A 17 -8.92 -3.81 -2.40
N ALA A 18 -9.06 -5.06 -1.92
CA ALA A 18 -9.43 -5.33 -0.53
C ALA A 18 -8.42 -4.76 0.48
N ALA A 19 -7.12 -4.77 0.17
CA ALA A 19 -6.11 -4.16 1.03
C ALA A 19 -6.16 -2.63 0.97
N PHE A 20 -6.38 -2.05 -0.20
CA PHE A 20 -6.49 -0.60 -0.38
C PHE A 20 -7.72 -0.04 0.33
N ASP A 21 -8.88 -0.69 0.22
CA ASP A 21 -10.13 -0.28 0.85
C ASP A 21 -10.03 -0.17 2.38
N LYS A 22 -9.16 -0.97 3.01
CA LYS A 22 -8.90 -0.89 4.46
C LYS A 22 -8.14 0.36 4.87
N VAL A 23 -7.32 0.92 3.98
CA VAL A 23 -6.37 2.00 4.32
C VAL A 23 -6.67 3.33 3.63
N ALA A 24 -7.46 3.31 2.57
CA ALA A 24 -7.92 4.52 1.90
C ALA A 24 -8.87 5.32 2.80
N ASP A 25 -8.83 6.65 2.68
CA ASP A 25 -9.80 7.51 3.34
C ASP A 25 -11.20 7.23 2.74
N PRO A 26 -12.19 6.81 3.57
CA PRO A 26 -13.52 6.45 3.08
C PRO A 26 -14.31 7.65 2.53
N ALA A 27 -13.96 8.89 2.90
CA ALA A 27 -14.58 10.09 2.35
C ALA A 27 -14.02 10.44 0.97
N ASP A 28 -12.72 10.22 0.76
CA ASP A 28 -12.06 10.39 -0.53
C ASP A 28 -10.74 9.61 -0.61
N TRP A 29 -10.77 8.49 -1.34
CA TRP A 29 -9.63 7.58 -1.50
C TRP A 29 -8.35 8.23 -2.03
N ARG A 30 -8.44 9.43 -2.63
CA ARG A 30 -7.29 10.17 -3.19
C ARG A 30 -6.51 10.94 -2.14
N ASN A 31 -7.04 11.06 -0.92
CA ASN A 31 -6.38 11.75 0.20
C ASN A 31 -5.11 11.01 0.67
N PRO A 32 -4.24 11.68 1.45
CA PRO A 32 -3.10 11.04 2.09
C PRO A 32 -3.51 9.86 2.97
N ILE A 33 -2.64 8.85 3.02
CA ILE A 33 -2.85 7.62 3.78
C ILE A 33 -1.95 7.66 5.02
N TYR A 34 -2.56 7.44 6.19
CA TYR A 34 -1.89 7.36 7.50
C TYR A 34 -2.57 6.29 8.35
N GLN A 35 -2.24 5.02 8.12
CA GLN A 35 -2.98 3.89 8.71
C GLN A 35 -2.05 2.86 9.35
N VAL A 36 -2.49 2.29 10.46
CA VAL A 36 -1.82 1.16 11.13
C VAL A 36 -2.34 -0.15 10.54
N VAL A 37 -1.43 -1.08 10.25
CA VAL A 37 -1.74 -2.40 9.69
C VAL A 37 -0.92 -3.47 10.40
N ASP A 38 -1.48 -4.68 10.48
CA ASP A 38 -0.77 -5.85 10.98
C ASP A 38 0.41 -6.24 10.08
N ARG A 39 1.44 -6.83 10.67
CA ARG A 39 2.67 -7.30 10.03
C ARG A 39 2.41 -8.11 8.76
N ASP A 40 1.45 -9.03 8.83
CA ASP A 40 1.12 -9.94 7.73
C ASP A 40 0.45 -9.19 6.56
N ASP A 41 -0.22 -8.07 6.82
CA ASP A 41 -0.92 -7.24 5.84
C ASP A 41 -0.02 -6.13 5.24
N VAL A 42 1.16 -5.85 5.82
CA VAL A 42 2.08 -4.79 5.36
C VAL A 42 2.40 -4.93 3.87
N HIS A 43 2.78 -6.15 3.43
CA HIS A 43 3.27 -6.33 2.07
C HIS A 43 2.18 -6.10 1.02
N VAL A 44 0.99 -6.66 1.22
CA VAL A 44 -0.15 -6.46 0.30
C VAL A 44 -0.61 -5.01 0.29
N THR A 45 -0.61 -4.35 1.47
CA THR A 45 -0.98 -2.94 1.59
C THR A 45 -0.01 -2.03 0.83
N VAL A 46 1.31 -2.24 0.97
CA VAL A 46 2.34 -1.48 0.25
C VAL A 46 2.20 -1.65 -1.26
N CYS A 47 1.94 -2.88 -1.72
CA CYS A 47 1.69 -3.16 -3.14
C CYS A 47 0.42 -2.45 -3.64
N ALA A 48 -0.67 -2.50 -2.87
CA ALA A 48 -1.94 -1.89 -3.22
C ALA A 48 -1.84 -0.36 -3.31
N VAL A 49 -1.25 0.28 -2.29
CA VAL A 49 -1.07 1.74 -2.29
C VAL A 49 -0.21 2.19 -3.48
N ARG A 50 0.90 1.48 -3.79
CA ARG A 50 1.72 1.78 -4.97
C ARG A 50 0.94 1.62 -6.27
N HIS A 51 0.10 0.59 -6.36
CA HIS A 51 -0.68 0.29 -7.55
C HIS A 51 -1.70 1.41 -7.85
N PHE A 52 -2.50 1.81 -6.87
CA PHE A 52 -3.60 2.76 -7.09
C PHE A 52 -3.19 4.23 -7.07
N THR A 53 -2.13 4.58 -6.31
CA THR A 53 -1.75 5.99 -6.11
C THR A 53 -0.49 6.38 -6.87
N ALA A 54 0.32 5.40 -7.31
CA ALA A 54 1.69 5.59 -7.80
C ALA A 54 2.58 6.44 -6.86
N ALA A 55 2.19 6.61 -5.59
CA ALA A 55 2.85 7.48 -4.64
C ALA A 55 3.96 6.75 -3.85
N PRO A 56 4.98 7.48 -3.35
CA PRO A 56 5.93 6.93 -2.41
C PRO A 56 5.24 6.49 -1.12
N ILE A 57 5.85 5.51 -0.44
CA ILE A 57 5.35 4.93 0.81
C ILE A 57 6.47 4.86 1.83
N GLU A 58 6.15 5.25 3.05
CA GLU A 58 6.98 5.01 4.23
C GLU A 58 6.29 3.96 5.12
N VAL A 59 7.07 2.99 5.61
CA VAL A 59 6.62 1.95 6.55
C VAL A 59 7.38 2.15 7.85
N ILE A 60 6.65 2.38 8.93
CA ILE A 60 7.21 2.69 10.25
C ILE A 60 6.85 1.56 11.21
N ASP A 61 7.86 0.90 11.77
CA ASP A 61 7.70 -0.07 12.86
C ASP A 61 7.34 0.66 14.16
N LEU A 62 6.21 0.30 14.77
CA LEU A 62 5.72 0.94 16.00
C LEU A 62 6.37 0.38 17.29
N GLN A 63 7.25 -0.63 17.17
CA GLN A 63 8.08 -1.21 18.24
C GLN A 63 7.32 -1.87 19.42
N TRP A 64 6.00 -1.75 19.50
CA TRP A 64 5.16 -2.30 20.55
C TRP A 64 4.06 -3.21 19.98
N GLY A 65 4.47 -4.29 19.32
CA GLY A 65 3.55 -5.30 18.79
C GLY A 65 3.93 -5.78 17.39
N ASP A 66 2.95 -6.37 16.70
CA ASP A 66 3.08 -6.81 15.31
C ASP A 66 2.40 -5.82 14.34
N GLU A 67 2.40 -4.53 14.67
CA GLU A 67 1.75 -3.48 13.89
C GLU A 67 2.76 -2.50 13.28
N PHE A 68 2.45 -2.03 12.07
CA PHE A 68 3.24 -1.06 11.32
C PHE A 68 2.36 0.08 10.84
N MET A 69 2.89 1.30 10.82
CA MET A 69 2.21 2.44 10.22
C MET A 69 2.65 2.62 8.76
N ILE A 70 1.66 2.69 7.86
CA ILE A 70 1.82 3.04 6.45
C ILE A 70 1.51 4.51 6.27
N LYS A 71 2.48 5.25 5.70
CA LYS A 71 2.29 6.66 5.30
C LYS A 71 2.49 6.83 3.80
N SER A 72 1.59 7.59 3.17
CA SER A 72 1.71 7.97 1.77
C SER A 72 1.00 9.30 1.52
N PRO A 73 1.48 10.17 0.61
CA PRO A 73 0.76 11.37 0.22
C PRO A 73 -0.56 11.07 -0.52
N GLY A 74 -0.83 9.81 -0.87
CA GLY A 74 -2.02 9.41 -1.61
C GLY A 74 -1.96 9.83 -3.08
N TYR A 75 -3.06 9.66 -3.81
CA TYR A 75 -3.11 9.99 -5.23
C TYR A 75 -3.01 11.50 -5.47
N ARG A 76 -3.80 12.31 -4.74
CA ARG A 76 -3.95 13.75 -4.97
C ARG A 76 -2.65 14.53 -4.79
N LEU A 77 -1.86 14.18 -3.77
CA LEU A 77 -0.58 14.82 -3.50
C LEU A 77 0.61 13.99 -4.03
N GLY A 78 0.32 12.87 -4.67
CA GLY A 78 1.29 11.99 -5.31
C GLY A 78 1.53 12.36 -6.78
N PRO A 79 2.49 11.70 -7.43
CA PRO A 79 2.90 12.03 -8.80
C PRO A 79 1.82 11.79 -9.85
N ALA A 80 0.81 10.97 -9.57
CA ALA A 80 -0.27 10.68 -10.52
C ALA A 80 -1.43 11.68 -10.47
N GLY A 81 -1.58 12.45 -9.38
CA GLY A 81 -2.67 13.42 -9.20
C GLY A 81 -2.24 14.90 -9.22
N ALA A 82 -0.93 15.17 -9.35
CA ALA A 82 -0.34 16.51 -9.46
C ALA A 82 -0.31 17.05 -10.90
#